data_AF-L9W0D3-F1
#
_entry.id   AF-L9W0D3-F1
#
_cell.length_a   1.000
_cell.length_b   1.000
_cell.length_c   1.000
_cell.angle_alpha   90.00
_cell.angle_beta   90.00
_cell.angle_gamma   90.00
#
_symmetry.space_group_name_H-M   'P 1'
#
loop_
_entity.id
_entity.type
_entity.pdbx_description
1 polymer ?
#
loop_
_entity_poly.entity_id
_entity_poly.type
_entity_poly.pdbx_seq_one_letter_code
_entity_poly.pdbx_strand_id
1 'polypeptide(L)'
;MGTKTIGLRDDVYERLKARKRDEESFTELVDRLLEDSDPDWRDGFGTLPEAEGTELEAIVSDSRTRLSDGLSERQNEALELLSDGDHEDDGSKTA
;
A
#
# COMPACT_ATOMS: atom_id res chain seq x y z
N MET A 1 24.02 -1.14 32.03
CA MET A 1 24.13 -0.45 30.73
C MET A 1 25.15 0.68 30.87
N GLY A 2 25.99 0.90 29.85
CA GLY A 2 27.00 1.97 29.91
C GLY A 2 26.34 3.33 29.79
N THR A 3 26.68 4.27 30.68
CA THR A 3 26.24 5.67 30.57
C THR A 3 27.25 6.45 29.73
N LYS A 4 26.77 7.43 28.97
CA LYS A 4 27.61 8.41 28.29
C LYS A 4 27.24 9.80 28.80
N THR A 5 28.24 10.61 29.09
CA THR A 5 28.05 12.01 29.47
C THR A 5 28.00 12.86 28.20
N ILE A 6 26.89 13.56 28.02
CA ILE A 6 26.68 14.52 26.94
C ILE A 6 26.53 15.92 27.54
N GLY A 7 27.22 16.90 26.95
CA GLY A 7 27.04 18.31 27.29
C GLY A 7 25.76 18.85 26.64
N LEU A 8 24.95 19.56 27.41
CA LEU A 8 23.72 20.17 26.93
C LEU A 8 23.81 21.69 27.06
N ARG A 9 23.27 22.42 26.09
CA ARG A 9 23.14 23.89 26.22
C ARG A 9 22.12 24.19 27.31
N ASP A 10 22.36 25.22 28.12
CA ASP A 10 21.52 25.57 29.27
C ASP A 10 20.05 25.78 28.90
N ASP A 11 19.78 26.42 27.75
CA ASP A 11 18.42 26.64 27.25
C ASP A 11 17.69 25.33 26.92
N VAL A 12 18.42 24.32 26.43
CA VAL A 12 17.87 23.01 26.15
C VAL A 12 17.67 22.23 27.44
N TYR A 13 18.58 22.33 28.41
CA TYR A 13 18.43 21.71 29.73
C TYR A 13 17.18 22.20 30.44
N GLU A 14 16.96 23.51 30.49
CA GLU A 14 15.77 24.08 31.13
C GLU A 14 14.47 23.67 30.43
N ARG A 15 14.48 23.55 29.09
CA ARG A 15 13.33 23.01 28.33
C ARG A 15 13.04 21.55 28.65
N LEU A 16 14.06 20.71 28.77
CA LEU A 16 13.89 19.31 29.16
C LEU A 16 13.36 19.22 30.59
N LYS A 17 13.94 20.00 31.50
CA LYS A 17 13.52 20.06 32.91
C LYS A 17 12.07 20.50 33.08
N ALA A 18 11.61 21.48 32.30
CA ALA A 18 10.21 21.92 32.33
C ALA A 18 9.21 20.87 31.83
N ARG A 19 9.67 19.89 31.04
CA ARG A 19 8.84 18.83 30.44
C ARG A 19 8.98 17.49 31.16
N LYS A 20 9.91 17.41 32.11
CA LYS A 20 10.17 16.26 32.96
C LYS A 20 9.03 16.06 33.95
N ARG A 21 8.55 14.84 34.11
CA ARG A 21 7.57 14.49 35.16
C ARG A 21 8.27 14.29 36.52
N ASP A 22 7.55 14.45 37.63
CA ASP A 22 8.12 14.43 38.99
C ASP A 22 8.83 13.11 39.35
N GLU A 23 8.32 11.98 38.84
CA GLU A 23 8.85 10.63 39.10
C GLU A 23 9.80 10.11 37.99
N GLU A 24 10.06 10.90 36.95
CA GLU A 24 10.84 10.49 35.78
C GLU A 24 12.33 10.84 35.96
N SER A 25 13.24 10.11 35.32
CA SER A 25 14.65 10.47 35.16
C SER A 25 14.88 11.20 33.83
N PHE A 26 16.03 11.88 33.68
CA PHE A 26 16.35 12.51 32.40
C PHE A 26 16.53 11.49 31.27
N THR A 27 17.02 10.29 31.57
CA THR A 27 17.12 9.20 30.59
C THR A 27 15.74 8.78 30.13
N GLU A 28 14.79 8.55 31.05
CA GLU A 28 13.41 8.17 30.70
C GLU A 28 12.67 9.27 29.94
N LEU A 29 12.92 10.55 30.26
CA LEU A 29 12.41 11.68 29.47
C LEU A 29 12.92 11.65 28.03
N VAL A 30 14.22 11.39 27.84
CA VAL A 30 14.83 11.34 26.51
C VAL A 30 14.32 10.12 25.74
N ASP A 31 14.27 8.94 26.37
CA ASP A 31 13.73 7.73 25.77
C ASP A 31 12.28 7.94 25.35
N ARG A 32 11.43 8.52 26.21
CA ARG A 32 10.03 8.85 25.86
C ARG A 32 9.92 9.86 24.72
N LEU A 33 10.76 10.89 24.70
CA LEU A 33 10.75 11.87 23.60
C LEU A 33 11.19 11.24 22.27
N LEU A 34 12.09 10.25 22.31
CA LEU A 34 12.57 9.54 21.14
C LEU A 34 11.59 8.44 20.70
N GLU A 35 10.90 7.78 21.62
CA GLU A 35 9.80 6.84 21.35
C GLU A 35 8.55 7.58 20.82
N ASP A 36 8.21 8.75 21.36
CA ASP A 36 7.17 9.63 20.79
C ASP A 36 7.57 10.22 19.42
N SER A 37 8.83 10.03 19.01
CA SER A 37 9.34 10.37 17.68
C SER A 37 9.34 9.17 16.72
N ASP A 38 8.77 8.01 17.11
CA ASP A 38 8.38 6.98 16.13
C ASP A 38 7.57 7.67 15.02
N PRO A 39 7.85 7.36 13.74
CA PRO A 39 7.23 8.04 12.61
C PRO A 39 5.72 8.06 12.81
N ASP A 40 5.10 9.24 12.65
CA ASP A 40 3.65 9.38 12.78
C ASP A 40 3.03 8.30 11.90
N TRP A 41 2.32 7.35 12.50
CA TRP A 41 1.73 6.23 11.77
C TRP A 41 0.81 6.71 10.63
N ARG A 42 0.37 7.96 10.68
CA ARG A 42 -0.33 8.65 9.58
C ARG A 42 0.53 8.87 8.34
N ASP A 43 1.83 9.09 8.49
CA ASP A 43 2.75 9.29 7.37
C ASP A 43 2.89 8.02 6.51
N GLY A 44 2.70 6.84 7.11
CA GLY A 44 2.71 5.55 6.41
C GLY A 44 1.32 5.00 6.08
N PHE A 45 0.24 5.58 6.60
CA PHE A 45 -1.11 5.03 6.45
C PHE A 45 -1.57 5.04 4.99
N GLY A 46 -1.90 3.86 4.45
CA GLY A 46 -2.34 3.70 3.07
C GLY A 46 -1.19 3.60 2.05
N THR A 47 0.06 3.58 2.50
CA THR A 47 1.23 3.30 1.67
C THR A 47 1.77 1.90 1.95
N LEU A 48 2.36 1.28 0.94
CA LEU A 48 3.13 0.06 1.09
C LEU A 48 4.62 0.39 0.94
N PRO A 49 5.52 -0.34 1.60
CA PRO A 49 6.93 -0.21 1.28
C PRO A 49 7.17 -0.57 -0.19
N GLU A 50 8.21 0.00 -0.80
CA GLU A 50 8.35 -0.01 -2.27
C GLU A 50 8.41 -1.41 -2.86
N ALA A 51 9.02 -2.37 -2.15
CA ALA A 51 9.12 -3.75 -2.63
C ALA A 51 7.74 -4.40 -2.73
N GLU A 52 6.94 -4.31 -1.66
CA GLU A 52 5.58 -4.83 -1.59
C GLU A 52 4.63 -4.09 -2.55
N GLY A 53 4.82 -2.78 -2.72
CA GLY A 53 4.09 -1.98 -3.70
C GLY A 53 4.35 -2.43 -5.14
N THR A 54 5.61 -2.66 -5.48
CA THR A 54 6.03 -3.16 -6.81
C THR A 54 5.49 -4.57 -7.06
N GLU A 55 5.52 -5.44 -6.05
CA GLU A 55 4.96 -6.79 -6.14
C GLU A 55 3.45 -6.75 -6.37
N LEU A 56 2.71 -5.93 -5.60
CA LEU A 56 1.27 -5.77 -5.76
C LEU A 56 0.91 -5.22 -7.15
N GLU A 57 1.67 -4.24 -7.65
CA GLU A 57 1.49 -3.69 -9.00
C GLU A 57 1.62 -4.79 -10.07
N ALA A 58 2.63 -5.64 -9.95
CA ALA A 58 2.84 -6.75 -10.89
C ALA A 58 1.67 -7.74 -10.88
N ILE A 59 1.19 -8.11 -9.68
CA ILE A 59 0.04 -9.02 -9.51
C ILE A 59 -1.23 -8.43 -10.13
N VAL A 60 -1.52 -7.16 -9.87
CA VAL A 60 -2.71 -6.49 -10.41
C VAL A 60 -2.63 -6.36 -11.94
N SER A 61 -1.47 -6.07 -12.49
CA SER A 61 -1.25 -5.98 -13.94
C SER A 61 -1.50 -7.33 -14.62
N ASP A 62 -0.94 -8.41 -14.08
CA ASP A 62 -1.16 -9.77 -14.57
C ASP A 62 -2.65 -10.17 -14.46
N SER A 63 -3.30 -9.88 -13.34
CA SER A 63 -4.74 -10.13 -13.16
C SER A 63 -5.59 -9.40 -14.20
N ARG A 64 -5.31 -8.12 -14.46
CA ARG A 64 -6.02 -7.32 -15.48
C ARG A 64 -5.82 -7.88 -16.88
N THR A 65 -4.60 -8.30 -17.20
CA THR A 65 -4.28 -8.90 -18.50
C THR A 65 -5.08 -10.18 -18.71
N ARG A 66 -5.01 -11.12 -17.77
CA ARG A 66 -5.77 -12.38 -17.84
C ARG A 66 -7.29 -12.16 -17.96
N LEU A 67 -7.81 -11.18 -17.23
CA LEU A 67 -9.23 -10.82 -17.32
C LEU A 67 -9.58 -10.27 -18.71
N SER A 68 -8.76 -9.36 -19.23
CA SER A 68 -8.97 -8.77 -20.56
C SER A 68 -8.93 -9.83 -21.66
N ASP A 69 -7.96 -10.74 -21.60
CA ASP A 69 -7.80 -11.84 -22.56
C ASP A 69 -9.03 -12.76 -22.51
N GLY A 70 -9.42 -13.19 -21.30
CA GLY A 70 -10.58 -14.06 -21.12
C GLY A 70 -11.92 -13.41 -21.52
N LEU A 71 -12.05 -12.08 -21.40
CA LEU A 71 -13.22 -11.36 -21.93
C LEU A 71 -13.20 -11.27 -23.45
N SER A 72 -12.03 -11.03 -24.04
CA SER A 72 -11.86 -10.94 -25.50
C SER A 72 -12.14 -12.28 -26.17
N GLU A 73 -11.65 -13.38 -25.59
CA GLU A 73 -11.89 -14.74 -26.08
C GLU A 73 -13.39 -15.06 -26.10
N ARG A 74 -14.11 -14.79 -25.01
CA ARG A 74 -15.57 -14.98 -24.94
C ARG A 74 -16.34 -14.12 -25.93
N GLN A 75 -15.88 -12.89 -26.16
CA GLN A 75 -16.49 -12.02 -27.18
C GLN A 75 -16.32 -12.60 -28.57
N ASN A 76 -15.12 -13.08 -28.91
CA ASN A 76 -14.85 -13.71 -30.20
C ASN A 76 -15.68 -14.98 -30.38
N GLU A 77 -15.71 -15.86 -29.39
CA GLU A 77 -16.53 -17.08 -29.41
C GLU A 77 -18.03 -16.75 -29.62
N ALA A 78 -18.55 -15.75 -28.91
CA ALA A 78 -19.94 -15.32 -29.09
C ALA A 78 -20.22 -14.77 -30.49
N LEU A 79 -19.28 -14.02 -31.07
CA LEU A 79 -19.40 -13.51 -32.44
C LEU A 79 -19.33 -14.62 -33.49
N GLU A 80 -18.44 -15.60 -33.30
CA GLU A 80 -18.34 -16.77 -34.17
C GLU A 80 -19.65 -17.57 -34.16
N LEU A 81 -20.21 -17.85 -32.98
CA LEU A 81 -21.51 -18.53 -32.84
C LEU A 81 -22.65 -17.76 -33.52
N LEU A 82 -22.65 -16.42 -33.41
CA LEU A 82 -23.65 -15.59 -34.07
C LEU A 82 -23.51 -15.61 -35.60
N SER A 83 -22.26 -15.62 -36.10
CA SER A 83 -21.97 -15.64 -37.52
C SER A 83 -22.31 -16.99 -38.17
N ASP A 84 -22.15 -18.10 -37.44
CA ASP A 84 -22.46 -19.44 -37.95
C ASP A 84 -23.98 -19.71 -37.98
N GLY A 85 -24.73 -19.12 -37.05
CA GLY A 85 -26.20 -19.20 -37.01
C GLY A 85 -26.92 -18.43 -38.13
N ASP A 86 -26.26 -17.45 -38.76
CA ASP A 86 -26.82 -16.65 -39.86
C ASP A 86 -26.70 -17.36 -41.23
N HIS A 87 -26.01 -18.51 -41.30
CA HIS A 87 -25.86 -19.32 -42.53
C HIS A 87 -26.86 -20.48 -42.67
N GLU A 88 -27.70 -20.74 -41.66
CA GLU A 88 -28.70 -21.82 -41.70
C GLU A 88 -30.13 -21.36 -42.08
N ASP A 89 -30.42 -20.05 -42.18
CA ASP A 89 -31.78 -19.51 -42.39
C ASP A 89 -32.04 -18.87 -43.78
N ASP A 90 -31.22 -19.13 -44.80
CA ASP A 90 -31.50 -18.72 -46.20
C ASP A 90 -31.82 -19.91 -47.13
N GLY A 91 -32.49 -20.94 -46.57
CA GLY A 91 -32.83 -22.18 -47.28
C GLY A 91 -34.33 -22.51 -47.35
N SER A 92 -35.23 -21.71 -46.77
CA SER A 92 -36.68 -21.96 -46.80
C SER A 92 -37.45 -20.91 -47.61
N LYS A 93 -37.12 -20.84 -48.89
CA LYS A 93 -38.06 -20.42 -49.93
C LYS A 93 -37.93 -21.41 -51.08
N THR A 94 -38.87 -22.35 -51.19
CA THR A 94 -39.58 -22.70 -52.42
C THR A 94 -40.49 -23.92 -52.21
N ALA A 95 -41.65 -23.83 -52.87
CA ALA A 95 -42.69 -24.84 -53.13
C ALA A 95 -43.76 -25.06 -52.05
#